data_AF-A0A6N6T6Y4-F1
#
_entry.id   AF-A0A6N6T6Y4-F1
#
_cell.length_a   1.000
_cell.length_b   1.000
_cell.length_c   1.000
_cell.angle_alpha   90.00
_cell.angle_beta   90.00
_cell.angle_gamma   90.00
#
_symmetry.space_group_name_H-M   'P 1'
#
loop_
_entity.id
_entity.type
_entity.pdbx_description
1 polymer ?
#
loop_
_entity_poly.entity_id
_entity_poly.type
_entity_poly.pdbx_seq_one_letter_code
_entity_poly.pdbx_strand_id
1 'polypeptide(L)'
;MFDPTQKTLALDFARALVRGDYPAAHAMCSRRLQARLDITALREQFERMIPLDWGPVDPIELEDRDEWPFVYVVLGGDVYSEAIIIESFTLEDGQARIDAVEFGRP
;
A
#
# COMPACT_ATOMS: atom_id res chain seq x y z
N MET A 1 -1.06 17.22 -3.38
CA MET A 1 0.23 16.79 -2.82
C MET A 1 0.00 16.21 -1.45
N PHE A 2 0.45 14.99 -1.22
CA PHE A 2 0.32 14.31 0.07
C PHE A 2 1.37 14.83 1.05
N ASP A 3 1.01 14.94 2.32
CA ASP A 3 1.92 15.41 3.37
C ASP A 3 2.93 14.31 3.80
N PRO A 4 4.01 14.66 4.52
CA PRO A 4 5.01 13.68 4.97
C PRO A 4 4.43 12.54 5.84
N THR A 5 3.35 12.77 6.58
CA THR A 5 2.69 11.75 7.41
C THR A 5 2.01 10.72 6.52
N GLN A 6 1.28 11.18 5.50
CA GLN A 6 0.61 10.32 4.51
C GLN A 6 1.62 9.48 3.73
N LYS A 7 2.75 10.08 3.33
CA LYS A 7 3.85 9.36 2.66
C LYS A 7 4.46 8.27 3.54
N THR A 8 4.72 8.60 4.80
CA THR A 8 5.24 7.62 5.77
C THR A 8 4.27 6.47 5.98
N LEU A 9 2.97 6.77 6.10
CA LEU A 9 1.92 5.76 6.24
C LEU A 9 1.85 4.81 5.03
N ALA A 10 1.97 5.33 3.80
CA ALA A 10 2.00 4.51 2.59
C ALA A 10 3.18 3.53 2.57
N LEU A 11 4.38 3.99 2.95
CA LEU A 11 5.56 3.14 3.06
C LEU A 11 5.40 2.07 4.15
N ASP A 12 4.88 2.44 5.33
CA ASP A 12 4.69 1.50 6.43
C ASP A 12 3.62 0.46 6.11
N PHE A 13 2.58 0.84 5.38
CA PHE A 13 1.57 -0.07 4.84
C PHE A 13 2.20 -1.10 3.89
N ALA A 14 2.98 -0.64 2.90
CA ALA A 14 3.66 -1.54 1.97
C ALA A 14 4.63 -2.50 2.67
N ARG A 15 5.41 -1.99 3.64
CA ARG A 15 6.33 -2.82 4.45
C ARG A 15 5.58 -3.86 5.29
N ALA A 16 4.43 -3.51 5.85
CA ALA A 16 3.61 -4.47 6.60
C ALA A 16 3.11 -5.60 5.69
N LEU A 17 2.64 -5.28 4.49
CA LEU A 17 2.24 -6.27 3.48
C LEU A 17 3.39 -7.20 3.08
N VAL A 18 4.56 -6.64 2.75
CA VAL A 18 5.76 -7.42 2.37
C VAL A 18 6.21 -8.36 3.50
N ARG A 19 6.05 -7.97 4.76
CA ARG A 19 6.36 -8.82 5.93
C ARG A 19 5.28 -9.85 6.25
N GLY A 20 4.16 -9.87 5.51
CA GLY A 20 3.00 -10.73 5.80
C GLY A 20 2.20 -10.30 7.04
N ASP A 21 2.43 -9.08 7.57
CA ASP A 21 1.68 -8.52 8.69
C ASP A 21 0.40 -7.82 8.20
N TYR A 22 -0.48 -8.62 7.61
CA TYR A 22 -1.76 -8.15 7.08
C TYR A 22 -2.67 -7.50 8.14
N PRO A 23 -2.72 -7.97 9.40
CA PRO A 23 -3.44 -7.26 10.45
C PRO A 23 -2.91 -5.84 10.69
N ALA A 24 -1.59 -5.64 10.73
CA ALA A 24 -1.03 -4.29 10.87
C ALA A 24 -1.33 -3.41 9.66
N ALA A 25 -1.18 -3.93 8.44
CA ALA A 25 -1.53 -3.22 7.21
C ALA A 25 -3.01 -2.80 7.19
N HIS A 26 -3.92 -3.74 7.52
CA HIS A 26 -5.35 -3.48 7.60
C HIS A 26 -5.70 -2.42 8.65
N ALA A 27 -5.01 -2.43 9.80
CA ALA A 27 -5.18 -1.42 10.84
C ALA A 27 -4.79 0.00 10.40
N MET A 28 -3.99 0.17 9.34
CA MET A 28 -3.64 1.47 8.76
C MET A 28 -4.72 2.04 7.84
N CYS A 29 -5.65 1.19 7.37
CA CYS A 29 -6.78 1.58 6.54
C CYS A 29 -7.86 2.32 7.34
N SER A 30 -8.66 3.13 6.65
CA SER A 30 -9.86 3.78 7.21
C SER A 30 -10.91 2.73 7.58
N ARG A 31 -11.81 3.03 8.51
CA ARG A 31 -12.92 2.10 8.84
C ARG A 31 -13.75 1.75 7.62
N ARG A 32 -13.92 2.71 6.69
CA ARG A 32 -14.62 2.52 5.41
C ARG A 32 -13.91 1.51 4.52
N LEU A 33 -12.59 1.62 4.36
CA LEU A 33 -11.81 0.67 3.58
C LEU A 33 -11.76 -0.70 4.27
N GLN A 34 -11.57 -0.75 5.59
CA GLN A 34 -11.56 -2.00 6.36
C GLN A 34 -12.86 -2.80 6.21
N ALA A 35 -14.01 -2.12 6.11
CA ALA A 35 -15.31 -2.76 5.90
C ALA A 35 -15.50 -3.32 4.47
N ARG A 36 -14.77 -2.79 3.49
CA ARG A 36 -14.83 -3.23 2.07
C ARG A 36 -13.74 -4.23 1.71
N LEU A 37 -12.61 -4.14 2.40
CA LEU A 37 -11.40 -4.93 2.19
C LEU A 37 -11.01 -5.51 3.54
N ASP A 38 -11.48 -6.72 3.82
CA ASP A 38 -11.07 -7.44 5.03
C ASP A 38 -9.62 -7.94 4.91
N ILE A 39 -9.07 -8.47 6.01
CA ILE A 39 -7.68 -8.95 6.08
C ILE A 39 -7.41 -10.07 5.05
N THR A 40 -8.40 -10.95 4.80
CA THR A 40 -8.24 -12.07 3.87
C THR A 40 -8.19 -11.56 2.44
N ALA A 41 -9.10 -10.67 2.07
CA ALA A 41 -9.13 -10.03 0.75
C ALA A 41 -7.90 -9.15 0.51
N LEU A 42 -7.42 -8.44 1.54
CA LEU A 42 -6.17 -7.65 1.48
C LEU A 42 -4.98 -8.55 1.14
N ARG A 43 -4.82 -9.66 1.87
CA ARG A 43 -3.79 -10.66 1.60
C ARG A 43 -3.89 -11.19 0.18
N GLU A 44 -5.07 -11.66 -0.23
CA GLU A 44 -5.24 -12.29 -1.54
C GLU A 44 -4.97 -11.34 -2.71
N GLN A 45 -5.33 -10.06 -2.58
CA GLN A 45 -5.02 -9.07 -3.61
C GLN A 45 -3.53 -8.76 -3.68
N PHE A 46 -2.87 -8.59 -2.54
CA PHE A 46 -1.43 -8.37 -2.48
C PHE A 46 -0.66 -9.58 -3.02
N GLU A 47 -0.93 -10.79 -2.53
CA GLU A 47 -0.22 -12.01 -2.94
C GLU A 47 -0.49 -12.37 -4.41
N ARG A 48 -1.62 -11.97 -5.00
CA ARG A 48 -1.87 -12.15 -6.44
C ARG A 48 -0.97 -11.27 -7.30
N MET A 49 -0.61 -10.10 -6.79
CA MET A 49 0.32 -9.18 -7.46
C MET A 49 1.77 -9.66 -7.32
N ILE A 50 2.13 -10.34 -6.23
CA ILE A 50 3.49 -10.84 -5.99
C ILE A 50 3.68 -12.25 -6.58
N PRO A 51 4.42 -12.47 -7.68
CA PRO A 51 4.61 -13.82 -8.19
C PRO A 51 5.54 -14.65 -7.29
N LEU A 52 5.35 -15.96 -7.34
CA LEU A 52 5.99 -16.91 -6.43
C LEU A 52 7.51 -17.01 -6.58
N ASP A 53 8.05 -16.58 -7.72
CA ASP A 53 9.47 -16.62 -8.07
C ASP A 53 10.20 -15.29 -7.88
N TRP A 54 9.54 -14.30 -7.27
CA TRP A 54 10.05 -12.93 -7.20
C TRP A 54 11.23 -12.74 -6.23
N GLY A 55 11.47 -13.69 -5.32
CA GLY A 55 12.49 -13.55 -4.28
C GLY A 55 12.11 -12.49 -3.23
N PRO A 56 13.08 -11.91 -2.52
CA PRO A 56 12.82 -10.82 -1.57
C PRO A 56 12.25 -9.58 -2.29
N VAL A 57 11.18 -9.00 -1.75
CA VAL A 57 10.64 -7.73 -2.24
C VAL A 57 11.48 -6.58 -1.69
N ASP A 58 12.38 -6.05 -2.51
CA ASP A 58 13.28 -4.94 -2.22
C ASP A 58 13.77 -4.32 -3.55
N PRO A 59 13.90 -2.99 -3.69
CA PRO A 59 13.57 -1.96 -2.69
C PRO A 59 12.06 -1.68 -2.57
N ILE A 60 11.64 -1.16 -1.41
CA ILE A 60 10.31 -0.58 -1.21
C ILE A 60 10.44 0.95 -1.22
N GLU A 61 10.03 1.58 -2.32
CA GLU A 61 10.26 3.01 -2.57
C GLU A 61 8.97 3.76 -2.83
N LEU A 62 8.95 5.03 -2.45
CA LEU A 62 7.81 5.92 -2.69
C LEU A 62 8.13 6.85 -3.86
N GLU A 63 7.30 6.81 -4.89
CA GLU A 63 7.22 7.81 -5.94
C GLU A 63 5.99 8.68 -5.72
N ASP A 64 6.22 9.97 -5.51
CA ASP A 64 5.18 11.00 -5.48
C ASP A 64 5.58 12.08 -6.47
N ARG A 65 4.70 12.32 -7.45
CA ARG A 65 4.88 13.37 -8.45
C ARG A 65 3.75 14.37 -8.28
N ASP A 66 4.07 15.65 -8.41
CA ASP A 66 3.11 16.74 -8.18
C ASP A 66 1.87 16.64 -9.08
N GLU A 67 2.01 16.04 -10.26
CA GLU A 67 0.94 15.79 -11.21
C GLU A 67 0.05 14.56 -10.90
N TRP A 68 0.45 13.68 -9.98
CA TRP A 68 -0.30 12.47 -9.68
C TRP A 68 -1.31 12.69 -8.55
N PRO A 69 -2.57 12.24 -8.71
CA PRO A 69 -3.56 12.31 -7.65
C PRO A 69 -3.42 11.18 -6.62
N PHE A 70 -2.31 10.41 -6.65
CA PHE A 70 -2.07 9.22 -5.82
C PHE A 70 -0.61 9.12 -5.37
N VAL A 71 -0.37 8.34 -4.32
CA VAL A 71 1.00 7.92 -3.94
C VAL A 71 1.29 6.58 -4.59
N TYR A 72 2.43 6.48 -5.25
CA TYR A 72 2.87 5.26 -5.91
C TYR A 72 3.99 4.61 -5.09
N VAL A 73 3.76 3.41 -4.55
CA VAL A 73 4.78 2.68 -3.79
C VAL A 73 5.31 1.54 -4.64
N VAL A 74 6.54 1.69 -5.12
CA VAL A 74 7.26 0.70 -5.92
C VAL A 74 7.70 -0.46 -5.03
N LEU A 75 7.40 -1.66 -5.48
CA LEU A 75 7.88 -2.92 -4.92
C LEU A 75 8.86 -3.52 -5.92
N GLY A 76 10.15 -3.42 -5.62
CA GLY A 76 11.19 -4.04 -6.42
C GLY A 76 11.31 -5.54 -6.18
N GLY A 77 11.80 -6.24 -7.19
CA GLY A 77 12.48 -7.51 -7.00
C GLY A 77 13.29 -7.86 -8.23
N ASP A 78 13.78 -9.10 -8.29
CA ASP A 78 14.93 -9.44 -9.13
C ASP A 78 14.71 -9.27 -10.65
N VAL A 79 13.46 -9.44 -11.12
CA VAL A 79 13.14 -9.48 -12.57
C VAL A 79 12.20 -8.37 -13.02
N TYR A 80 11.25 -7.99 -12.17
CA TYR A 80 10.26 -6.94 -12.44
C TYR A 80 9.91 -6.20 -11.15
N SER A 81 9.26 -5.05 -11.29
CA SER A 81 8.65 -4.29 -10.18
C SER A 81 7.12 -4.36 -10.26
N GLU A 82 6.44 -4.33 -9.13
CA GLU A 82 5.00 -3.98 -9.08
C GLU A 82 4.84 -2.74 -8.21
N ALA A 83 3.60 -2.31 -8.01
CA ALA A 83 3.33 -1.17 -7.16
C ALA A 83 2.03 -1.31 -6.39
N ILE A 84 1.99 -0.57 -5.29
CA ILE A 84 0.77 -0.28 -4.54
C ILE A 84 0.43 1.18 -4.81
N ILE A 85 -0.78 1.44 -5.27
CA ILE A 85 -1.28 2.78 -5.56
C ILE A 85 -2.19 3.18 -4.41
N ILE A 86 -1.81 4.19 -3.63
CA ILE A 86 -2.70 4.78 -2.62
C ILE A 86 -3.42 5.97 -3.25
N GLU A 87 -4.68 5.77 -3.60
CA GLU A 87 -5.49 6.78 -4.30
C GLU A 87 -5.93 7.93 -3.38
N SER A 88 -6.16 7.65 -2.10
CA SER A 88 -6.61 8.68 -1.16
C SER A 88 -6.36 8.31 0.30
N PHE A 89 -6.33 9.36 1.13
CA PHE A 89 -6.28 9.28 2.58
C PHE A 89 -7.47 10.02 3.18
N THR A 90 -7.84 9.63 4.40
CA THR A 90 -8.83 10.34 5.21
C THR A 90 -8.30 10.58 6.62
N LEU A 91 -8.96 11.44 7.38
CA LEU A 91 -8.65 11.71 8.78
C LEU A 91 -9.70 11.05 9.67
N GLU A 92 -9.28 10.10 10.50
CA GLU A 92 -10.14 9.46 11.50
C GLU A 92 -9.51 9.68 12.88
N ASP A 93 -10.27 10.24 13.82
CA ASP A 93 -9.82 10.50 15.20
C ASP A 93 -8.49 11.30 15.27
N GLY A 94 -8.28 12.21 14.31
CA GLY A 94 -7.07 13.04 14.21
C GLY A 94 -5.85 12.33 13.62
N GLN A 95 -5.99 11.11 13.10
CA GLN A 95 -4.92 10.35 12.47
C GLN A 95 -5.21 10.09 10.99
N ALA A 96 -4.20 10.22 10.14
CA ALA A 96 -4.31 9.87 8.73
C ALA A 96 -4.53 8.36 8.57
N ARG A 97 -5.41 7.98 7.64
CA ARG A 97 -5.76 6.59 7.30
C ARG A 97 -5.83 6.43 5.79
N ILE A 98 -5.43 5.27 5.28
CA ILE A 98 -5.56 4.93 3.85
C ILE A 98 -7.04 4.70 3.54
N ASP A 99 -7.61 5.47 2.62
CA ASP A 99 -9.05 5.42 2.31
C ASP A 99 -9.39 4.69 1.01
N ALA A 100 -8.42 4.58 0.10
CA ALA A 100 -8.51 3.79 -1.11
C ALA A 100 -7.12 3.33 -1.57
N VAL A 101 -7.05 2.09 -2.06
CA VAL A 101 -5.82 1.42 -2.49
C VAL A 101 -6.11 0.52 -3.69
N GLU A 102 -5.16 0.47 -4.63
CA GLU A 102 -5.12 -0.44 -5.76
C GLU A 102 -3.78 -1.21 -5.76
N PHE A 103 -3.84 -2.48 -6.17
CA PHE A 103 -2.69 -3.38 -6.23
C PHE A 103 -2.35 -3.70 -7.69
N GLY A 104 -1.12 -3.42 -8.08
CA GLY A 104 -0.59 -3.69 -9.41
C GLY A 104 -0.25 -2.41 -10.17
N ARG A 105 0.01 -2.57 -11.46
CA ARG A 105 0.24 -1.46 -12.39
C ARG A 105 -1.11 -1.01 -12.99
N PRO A 106 -1.32 0.31 -13.19
CA PRO A 106 -2.46 0.80 -13.97
C PRO A 106 -2.36 0.44 -15.45
#